data_AF-A0A7T8GPN4-F1
#
_entry.id   AF-A0A7T8GPN4-F1
#
_cell.length_a   1.000
_cell.length_b   1.000
_cell.length_c   1.000
_cell.angle_alpha   90.00
_cell.angle_beta   90.00
_cell.angle_gamma   90.00
#
_symmetry.space_group_name_H-M   'P 1'
#
loop_
_entity.id
_entity.type
_entity.pdbx_description
1 polymer ?
#
loop_
_entity_poly.entity_id
_entity_poly.type
_entity_poly.pdbx_seq_one_letter_code
_entity_poly.pdbx_strand_id
1 'polypeptide(L)'
;MLRRKSSVFRMDGGGSAASEAHEDVVAKLEQDYIQMYLGELSPIQESQLVQLKMCISELLKGKVPSDPVLLRFLRARDFNVEKAREMLSQSLVWRKKHGVDRILSEYELPEVLRKYFPGGWHYHDAENRPLFILRLGQVDVKGIVKSIGEDGSRN
;
A
#
# COMPACT_ATOMS: atom_id res chain seq x y z
N MET A 1 -8.74 -8.01 31.85
CA MET A 1 -8.93 -7.53 33.24
C MET A 1 -9.44 -6.10 33.18
N LEU A 2 -10.73 -5.91 33.44
CA LEU A 2 -11.42 -4.62 33.44
C LEU A 2 -10.98 -3.78 34.66
N ARG A 3 -10.78 -2.47 34.48
CA ARG A 3 -10.79 -1.52 35.60
C ARG A 3 -11.85 -0.45 35.35
N ARG A 4 -13.06 -0.69 35.88
CA ARG A 4 -14.09 0.34 36.06
C ARG A 4 -13.60 1.34 37.11
N LYS A 5 -13.71 2.63 36.82
CA LYS A 5 -13.75 3.68 37.86
C LYS A 5 -15.17 4.22 37.95
N SER A 6 -15.62 4.31 39.18
CA SER A 6 -16.97 4.65 39.62
C SER A 6 -17.21 6.16 39.69
N SER A 7 -18.39 6.54 39.20
CA SER A 7 -19.33 7.57 39.67
C SER A 7 -18.81 8.97 40.03
N VAL A 8 -19.16 9.93 39.17
CA VAL A 8 -19.71 11.22 39.61
C VAL A 8 -21.04 11.40 38.88
N PHE A 9 -22.12 11.46 39.64
CA PHE A 9 -23.47 11.70 39.15
C PHE A 9 -23.75 13.21 39.18
N ARG A 10 -24.08 13.80 38.03
CA ARG A 10 -24.84 15.05 37.93
C ARG A 10 -25.71 14.98 36.67
N MET A 11 -27.02 15.05 36.85
CA MET A 11 -28.03 15.19 35.81
C MET A 11 -27.99 16.62 35.26
N ASP A 12 -27.98 16.80 33.95
CA ASP A 12 -29.18 17.19 33.20
C ASP A 12 -28.89 17.22 31.70
N GLY A 13 -29.94 16.88 30.94
CA GLY A 13 -29.90 16.62 29.51
C GLY A 13 -29.60 17.86 28.67
N GLY A 14 -28.86 17.62 27.60
CA GLY A 14 -28.47 18.63 26.63
C GLY A 14 -27.29 18.20 25.77
N GLY A 15 -27.11 16.89 25.53
CA GLY A 15 -26.25 16.44 24.43
C GLY A 15 -26.88 16.97 23.15
N SER A 16 -26.27 18.00 22.56
CA SER A 16 -26.74 18.57 21.31
C SER A 16 -26.70 17.46 20.26
N ALA A 17 -27.86 17.09 19.72
CA ALA A 17 -27.97 16.11 18.63
C ALA A 17 -27.04 16.44 17.44
N ALA A 18 -26.61 17.70 17.31
CA ALA A 18 -25.63 18.12 16.32
C ALA A 18 -24.19 17.65 16.62
N SER A 19 -23.82 17.45 17.89
CA SER A 19 -22.51 16.89 18.28
C SER A 19 -22.44 15.39 18.07
N GLU A 20 -23.50 14.66 18.43
CA GLU A 20 -23.63 13.22 18.16
C GLU A 20 -23.68 12.96 16.65
N ALA A 21 -24.46 13.74 15.89
CA ALA A 21 -24.50 13.64 14.44
C ALA A 21 -23.16 13.98 13.76
N HIS A 22 -22.37 14.89 14.33
CA HIS A 22 -21.04 15.21 13.82
C HIS A 22 -20.03 14.10 14.11
N GLU A 23 -20.07 13.51 15.32
CA GLU A 23 -19.24 12.34 15.66
C GLU A 23 -19.59 11.13 14.78
N ASP A 24 -20.88 10.88 14.51
CA ASP A 24 -21.32 9.80 13.61
C ASP A 24 -20.85 10.00 12.16
N VAL A 25 -20.85 11.24 11.67
CA VAL A 25 -20.34 11.56 10.32
C VAL A 25 -18.83 11.37 10.24
N VAL A 26 -18.08 11.80 11.26
CA VAL A 26 -16.62 11.60 11.31
C VAL A 26 -16.29 10.12 11.41
N ALA A 27 -16.96 9.37 12.28
CA ALA A 27 -16.77 7.93 12.42
C ALA A 27 -17.07 7.18 11.13
N LYS A 28 -18.12 7.58 10.41
CA LYS A 28 -18.45 7.02 9.09
C LYS A 28 -17.38 7.35 8.05
N LEU A 29 -16.90 8.59 8.00
CA LEU A 29 -15.82 8.97 7.08
C LEU A 29 -14.51 8.24 7.38
N GLU A 30 -14.18 8.05 8.66
CA GLU A 30 -13.03 7.25 9.09
C GLU A 30 -13.21 5.77 8.72
N GLN A 31 -14.40 5.21 8.92
CA GLN A 31 -14.72 3.84 8.55
C GLN A 31 -14.66 3.63 7.04
N ASP A 32 -15.22 4.54 6.24
CA ASP A 32 -15.17 4.52 4.78
C ASP A 32 -13.73 4.66 4.28
N TYR A 33 -12.93 5.52 4.92
CA TYR A 33 -11.50 5.65 4.63
C TYR A 33 -10.75 4.35 4.96
N ILE A 34 -10.92 3.82 6.16
CA ILE A 34 -10.30 2.55 6.59
C ILE A 34 -10.70 1.43 5.63
N GLN A 35 -11.97 1.33 5.25
CA GLN A 35 -12.46 0.33 4.31
C GLN A 35 -11.86 0.54 2.91
N MET A 36 -11.73 1.77 2.43
CA MET A 36 -11.13 2.06 1.12
C MET A 36 -9.64 1.68 1.07
N TYR A 37 -8.88 1.93 2.14
CA TYR A 37 -7.43 1.72 2.16
C TYR A 37 -7.00 0.33 2.68
N LEU A 38 -7.73 -0.23 3.65
CA LEU A 38 -7.45 -1.52 4.29
C LEU A 38 -8.41 -2.62 3.87
N GLY A 39 -9.57 -2.32 3.26
CA GLY A 39 -10.61 -3.30 2.96
C GLY A 39 -11.32 -3.82 4.22
N GLU A 40 -12.34 -4.65 4.01
CA GLU A 40 -12.95 -5.41 5.11
C GLU A 40 -12.05 -6.58 5.49
N LEU A 41 -11.73 -6.71 6.79
CA LEU A 41 -10.93 -7.79 7.34
C LEU A 41 -11.77 -8.61 8.31
N SER A 42 -11.64 -9.93 8.26
CA SER A 42 -12.17 -10.79 9.32
C SER A 42 -11.30 -10.69 10.57
N PRO A 43 -11.81 -11.02 11.78
CA PRO A 43 -11.00 -11.02 13.00
C PRO A 43 -9.73 -11.89 12.90
N ILE A 44 -9.78 -12.95 12.09
CA ILE A 44 -8.62 -13.81 11.82
C ILE A 44 -7.58 -13.06 10.98
N GLN A 45 -8.03 -12.32 9.95
CA GLN A 45 -7.15 -11.52 9.08
C GLN A 45 -6.50 -10.35 9.83
N GLU A 46 -7.23 -9.71 10.75
CA GLU A 46 -6.67 -8.71 11.66
C GLU A 46 -5.56 -9.30 12.53
N SER A 47 -5.81 -10.48 13.12
CA SER A 47 -4.80 -11.20 13.91
C SER A 47 -3.55 -11.53 13.08
N GLN A 48 -3.73 -11.98 11.84
CA GLN A 48 -2.63 -12.29 10.91
C GLN A 48 -1.83 -11.03 10.53
N LEU A 49 -2.48 -9.88 10.36
CA LEU A 49 -1.82 -8.59 10.16
C LEU A 49 -0.95 -8.20 11.36
N VAL A 50 -1.49 -8.32 12.57
CA VAL A 50 -0.73 -8.04 13.80
C VAL A 50 0.47 -8.96 13.93
N GLN A 51 0.30 -10.26 13.69
CA GLN A 51 1.39 -11.24 13.73
C GLN A 51 2.50 -10.90 12.74
N LEU A 52 2.16 -10.61 11.47
CA LEU A 52 3.15 -10.23 10.47
C LEU A 52 3.89 -8.95 10.87
N LYS A 53 3.17 -7.96 11.39
CA LYS A 53 3.75 -6.69 11.85
C LYS A 53 4.77 -6.90 12.97
N MET A 54 4.46 -7.77 13.94
CA MET A 54 5.40 -8.13 15.02
C MET A 54 6.66 -8.79 14.45
N CYS A 55 6.51 -9.82 13.62
CA CYS A 55 7.65 -10.53 13.02
C CYS A 55 8.56 -9.59 12.22
N ILE A 56 7.98 -8.66 11.44
CA ILE A 56 8.74 -7.72 10.62
C ILE A 56 9.43 -6.64 11.47
N SER A 57 8.80 -6.22 12.57
CA SER A 57 9.39 -5.25 13.50
C SER A 57 10.68 -5.76 14.14
N GLU A 58 10.69 -7.05 14.49
CA GLU A 58 11.88 -7.72 15.04
C GLU A 58 13.02 -7.80 14.00
N LEU A 59 12.68 -8.04 12.73
CA LEU A 59 13.65 -8.20 11.65
C LEU A 59 14.27 -6.87 11.18
N LEU A 60 13.49 -5.80 11.07
CA LEU A 60 13.92 -4.60 10.33
C LEU A 60 14.65 -3.54 11.17
N LYS A 61 14.69 -3.65 12.51
CA LYS A 61 15.35 -2.68 13.43
C LYS A 61 15.21 -1.21 12.96
N GLY A 62 14.02 -0.85 12.46
CA GLY A 62 13.83 0.31 11.61
C GLY A 62 12.34 0.57 11.35
N LYS A 63 12.02 1.38 10.33
CA LYS A 63 10.63 1.78 10.04
C LYS A 63 9.86 0.59 9.46
N VAL A 64 8.90 0.10 10.25
CA VAL A 64 7.97 -0.96 9.85
C VAL A 64 7.10 -0.48 8.68
N PRO A 65 6.89 -1.31 7.64
CA PRO A 65 5.96 -0.97 6.56
C PRO A 65 4.56 -0.67 7.09
N SER A 66 3.85 0.27 6.47
CA SER A 66 2.48 0.59 6.83
C SER A 66 1.52 -0.59 6.61
N ASP A 67 0.41 -0.62 7.33
CA ASP A 67 -0.57 -1.72 7.26
C ASP A 67 -1.08 -2.02 5.83
N PRO A 68 -1.36 -1.04 4.95
CA PRO A 68 -1.70 -1.34 3.54
C PRO A 68 -0.61 -2.09 2.78
N VAL A 69 0.67 -1.86 3.12
CA VAL A 69 1.79 -2.59 2.51
C VAL A 69 1.76 -4.04 2.98
N LEU A 70 1.66 -4.26 4.30
CA LEU A 70 1.62 -5.59 4.89
C LEU A 70 0.43 -6.41 4.36
N LEU A 71 -0.75 -5.79 4.28
CA LEU A 71 -1.96 -6.43 3.75
C LEU A 71 -1.82 -6.85 2.28
N ARG A 72 -1.07 -6.12 1.45
CA ARG A 72 -0.81 -6.56 0.06
C ARG A 72 -0.05 -7.88 0.02
N PHE A 73 0.95 -8.06 0.88
CA PHE A 73 1.70 -9.32 0.96
C PHE A 73 0.88 -10.46 1.58
N LEU A 74 0.06 -10.17 2.59
CA LEU A 74 -0.87 -11.15 3.16
C LEU A 74 -1.88 -11.63 2.12
N ARG A 75 -2.56 -10.71 1.44
CA ARG A 75 -3.54 -11.05 0.38
C ARG A 75 -2.91 -11.87 -0.74
N ALA A 76 -1.69 -11.53 -1.17
CA ALA A 76 -0.97 -12.27 -2.20
C ALA A 76 -0.60 -13.71 -1.79
N ARG A 77 -0.72 -14.06 -0.51
CA ARG A 77 -0.36 -15.37 0.05
C ARG A 77 -1.51 -15.98 0.87
N ASP A 78 -2.75 -15.64 0.55
CA ASP A 78 -3.97 -16.16 1.20
C ASP A 78 -3.93 -15.99 2.74
N PHE A 79 -3.38 -14.86 3.18
CA PHE A 79 -3.11 -14.50 4.58
C PHE A 79 -2.23 -15.50 5.35
N ASN A 80 -1.44 -16.33 4.67
CA ASN A 80 -0.40 -17.12 5.30
C ASN A 80 0.75 -16.20 5.75
N VAL A 81 0.87 -15.99 7.07
CA VAL A 81 1.83 -15.06 7.69
C VAL A 81 3.27 -15.39 7.31
N GLU A 82 3.64 -16.67 7.34
CA GLU A 82 5.02 -17.09 7.08
C GLU A 82 5.42 -16.88 5.61
N LYS A 83 4.56 -17.29 4.67
CA LYS A 83 4.79 -17.03 3.24
C LYS A 83 4.80 -15.54 2.90
N ALA A 84 3.95 -14.74 3.56
CA ALA A 84 3.91 -13.30 3.37
C ALA A 84 5.20 -12.64 3.91
N ARG A 85 5.69 -13.08 5.08
CA ARG A 85 6.96 -12.65 5.68
C ARG A 85 8.13 -12.94 4.77
N GLU A 86 8.19 -14.15 4.22
CA GLU A 86 9.23 -14.55 3.26
C GLU A 86 9.21 -13.68 2.00
N MET A 87 8.03 -13.52 1.38
CA MET A 87 7.86 -12.71 0.17
C MET A 87 8.24 -11.24 0.41
N LEU A 88 7.85 -10.66 1.54
CA LEU A 88 8.23 -9.30 1.92
C LEU A 88 9.74 -9.18 2.12
N SER A 89 10.36 -10.13 2.81
CA SER A 89 11.81 -10.15 3.04
C SER A 89 12.59 -10.23 1.73
N GLN A 90 12.18 -11.11 0.82
CA GLN A 90 12.75 -11.21 -0.53
C GLN A 90 12.59 -9.91 -1.32
N SER A 91 11.42 -9.27 -1.24
CA SER A 91 11.18 -7.97 -1.87
C SER A 91 12.12 -6.88 -1.34
N LEU A 92 12.35 -6.81 -0.03
CA LEU A 92 13.26 -5.83 0.58
C LEU A 92 14.73 -6.07 0.17
N VAL A 93 15.16 -7.33 0.12
CA VAL A 93 16.50 -7.69 -0.39
C VAL A 93 16.64 -7.27 -1.85
N TRP A 94 15.63 -7.53 -2.68
CA TRP A 94 15.63 -7.13 -4.09
C TRP A 94 15.69 -5.61 -4.25
N ARG A 95 14.87 -4.86 -3.48
CA ARG A 95 14.88 -3.39 -3.50
C ARG A 95 16.25 -2.83 -3.16
N LYS A 96 16.91 -3.37 -2.13
CA LYS A 96 18.26 -2.97 -1.74
C LYS A 96 19.28 -3.30 -2.82
N LYS A 97 19.20 -4.51 -3.40
CA LYS A 97 20.12 -4.97 -4.47
C LYS A 97 20.04 -4.09 -5.72
N HIS A 98 18.84 -3.63 -6.06
CA HIS A 98 18.57 -2.84 -7.27
C HIS A 98 18.44 -1.34 -7.02
N GLY A 99 18.81 -0.84 -5.84
CA GLY A 99 18.80 0.60 -5.55
C GLY A 99 17.43 1.26 -5.68
N VAL A 100 16.32 0.52 -5.53
CA VAL A 100 14.97 0.99 -5.87
C VAL A 100 14.56 2.23 -5.08
N ASP A 101 15.05 2.39 -3.86
CA ASP A 101 14.75 3.56 -3.03
C ASP A 101 15.32 4.87 -3.62
N ARG A 102 16.26 4.79 -4.57
CA ARG A 102 16.91 5.93 -5.22
C ARG A 102 16.53 6.11 -6.68
N ILE A 103 15.68 5.24 -7.23
CA ILE A 103 15.35 5.21 -8.65
C ILE A 103 14.80 6.56 -9.13
N LEU A 104 14.01 7.26 -8.32
CA LEU A 104 13.42 8.55 -8.72
C LEU A 104 14.44 9.68 -8.83
N SER A 105 15.60 9.57 -8.16
CA SER A 105 16.66 10.58 -8.20
C SER A 105 17.83 10.20 -9.10
N GLU A 106 18.10 8.91 -9.26
CA GLU A 106 19.31 8.40 -9.94
C GLU A 106 19.01 7.87 -11.35
N TYR A 107 17.77 7.45 -11.66
CA TYR A 107 17.45 6.87 -12.95
C TYR A 107 17.09 7.92 -14.00
N GLU A 108 17.87 7.99 -15.07
CA GLU A 108 17.56 8.78 -16.25
C GLU A 108 16.92 7.89 -17.33
N LEU A 109 15.65 8.16 -17.66
CA LEU A 109 14.94 7.41 -18.68
C LEU A 109 15.63 7.59 -20.06
N PRO A 110 16.12 6.51 -20.70
CA PRO A 110 16.74 6.56 -22.01
C PRO A 110 15.84 7.25 -23.06
N GLU A 111 16.44 8.03 -23.95
CA GLU A 111 15.72 8.82 -24.95
C GLU A 111 14.83 7.94 -25.84
N VAL A 112 15.29 6.73 -26.18
CA VAL A 112 14.53 5.76 -26.96
C VAL A 112 13.23 5.37 -26.25
N LEU A 113 13.28 5.08 -24.95
CA LEU A 113 12.09 4.74 -24.18
C LEU A 113 11.14 5.94 -24.09
N ARG A 114 11.69 7.14 -23.88
CA ARG A 114 10.88 8.37 -23.83
C ARG A 114 10.13 8.66 -25.12
N LYS A 115 10.75 8.39 -26.28
CA LYS A 115 10.16 8.67 -27.60
C LYS A 115 9.24 7.56 -28.10
N TYR A 116 9.60 6.30 -27.84
CA TYR A 116 9.00 5.16 -28.53
C TYR A 116 8.22 4.22 -27.63
N PHE A 117 8.31 4.33 -26.29
CA PHE A 117 7.48 3.50 -25.40
C PHE A 117 6.03 4.01 -25.41
N PRO A 118 5.06 3.22 -25.89
CA PRO A 118 3.71 3.69 -26.14
C PRO A 118 2.81 3.51 -24.91
N GLY A 119 3.22 4.05 -23.76
CA GLY A 119 2.44 4.00 -22.53
C GLY A 119 2.69 5.19 -21.60
N GLY A 120 1.74 5.43 -20.70
CA GLY A 120 1.81 6.53 -19.76
C GLY A 120 0.59 6.64 -18.83
N TRP A 121 0.72 7.49 -17.82
CA TRP A 121 -0.36 7.84 -16.90
C TRP A 121 -1.36 8.77 -17.58
N HIS A 122 -2.66 8.52 -17.39
CA HIS A 122 -3.72 9.29 -18.01
C HIS A 122 -4.99 9.31 -17.16
N TYR A 123 -5.25 10.41 -16.45
CA TYR A 123 -6.45 10.60 -15.59
C TYR A 123 -6.65 9.47 -14.55
N HIS A 124 -7.89 9.38 -14.05
CA HIS A 124 -8.35 8.44 -13.05
C HIS A 124 -9.69 7.84 -13.49
N ASP A 125 -10.02 6.66 -12.97
CA ASP A 125 -11.35 6.06 -13.15
C ASP A 125 -12.41 6.68 -12.22
N ALA A 126 -13.62 6.13 -12.23
CA ALA A 126 -14.73 6.58 -11.38
C ALA A 126 -14.47 6.42 -9.87
N GLU A 127 -13.54 5.53 -9.47
CA GLU A 127 -13.10 5.33 -8.09
C GLU A 127 -11.83 6.12 -7.77
N ASN A 128 -11.45 7.06 -8.65
CA ASN A 128 -10.27 7.90 -8.52
C ASN A 128 -8.93 7.13 -8.51
N ARG A 129 -8.90 5.93 -9.09
CA ARG A 129 -7.67 5.14 -9.25
C ARG A 129 -6.89 5.64 -10.47
N PRO A 130 -5.56 5.84 -10.37
CA PRO A 130 -4.77 6.35 -11.48
C PRO A 130 -4.74 5.34 -12.63
N LEU A 131 -5.03 5.81 -13.85
CA LEU A 131 -5.06 4.97 -15.04
C LEU A 131 -3.70 5.03 -15.75
N PHE A 132 -3.14 3.85 -16.03
CA PHE A 132 -1.96 3.68 -16.86
C PHE A 132 -2.34 2.99 -18.17
N ILE A 133 -2.20 3.69 -19.30
CA ILE A 133 -2.55 3.17 -20.62
C ILE A 133 -1.27 2.63 -21.27
N LEU A 134 -1.31 1.39 -21.75
CA LEU A 134 -0.23 0.76 -22.50
C LEU A 134 -0.77 0.19 -23.82
N ARG A 135 -0.27 0.71 -24.95
CA ARG A 135 -0.69 0.24 -26.28
C ARG A 135 0.21 -0.89 -26.75
N LEU A 136 -0.02 -2.09 -26.22
CA LEU A 136 0.82 -3.28 -26.48
C LEU A 136 1.03 -3.57 -27.97
N GLY A 137 -0.02 -3.43 -28.80
CA GLY A 137 0.08 -3.67 -30.25
C GLY A 137 0.96 -2.67 -31.02
N GLN A 138 1.36 -1.57 -30.39
CA GLN A 138 2.23 -0.53 -30.96
C GLN A 138 3.65 -0.55 -30.39
N VAL A 139 3.96 -1.49 -29.48
CA VAL A 139 5.30 -1.58 -28.89
C VAL A 139 6.26 -2.22 -29.89
N ASP A 140 7.21 -1.46 -30.41
CA ASP A 140 8.35 -2.03 -31.15
C ASP A 140 9.37 -2.62 -30.17
N VAL A 141 9.07 -3.80 -29.64
CA VAL A 141 9.93 -4.52 -28.69
C VAL A 141 11.31 -4.76 -29.27
N LYS A 142 11.40 -5.12 -30.56
CA LYS A 142 12.68 -5.40 -31.24
C LYS A 142 13.53 -4.15 -31.34
N GLY A 143 12.95 -3.03 -31.78
CA GLY A 143 13.64 -1.74 -31.86
C GLY A 143 14.12 -1.25 -30.51
N ILE A 144 13.27 -1.37 -29.47
CA ILE A 144 13.63 -0.99 -28.10
C ILE A 144 14.82 -1.83 -27.61
N VAL A 145 14.72 -3.16 -27.61
CA VAL A 145 15.78 -4.06 -27.10
C VAL A 145 17.10 -3.85 -27.84
N LYS A 146 17.06 -3.71 -29.18
CA LYS A 146 18.26 -3.46 -29.99
C LYS A 146 18.93 -2.12 -29.67
N SER A 147 18.14 -1.10 -29.32
CA SER A 147 18.66 0.25 -29.09
C SER A 147 19.21 0.47 -27.69
N ILE A 148 18.63 -0.18 -26.68
CA ILE A 148 19.08 -0.06 -25.29
C ILE A 148 20.12 -1.13 -24.90
N GLY A 149 20.26 -2.20 -25.69
CA GLY A 149 21.06 -3.37 -25.36
C GLY A 149 20.45 -4.19 -24.21
N GLU A 150 20.90 -5.43 -24.01
CA GLU A 150 20.41 -6.25 -22.88
C GLU A 150 20.76 -5.62 -21.52
N ASP A 151 21.79 -4.77 -21.47
CA ASP A 151 22.29 -4.09 -20.27
C ASP A 151 21.66 -2.72 -19.98
N GLY A 152 20.89 -2.12 -20.91
CA GLY A 152 20.19 -0.85 -20.68
C GLY A 152 19.09 -0.90 -19.62
N SER A 153 18.84 -2.08 -19.05
CA SER A 153 17.91 -2.34 -17.95
C SER A 153 18.60 -2.44 -16.58
N ARG A 154 19.95 -2.31 -16.52
CA ARG A 154 20.76 -2.54 -15.32
C ARG A 154 21.42 -1.29 -14.71
N ASN A 155 21.25 -0.11 -15.30
CA ASN A 155 21.74 1.14 -14.71
C ASN A 155 20.75 1.71 -13.71
#